data_AF-A0A7U9DPC3-F1
#
_entry.id   AF-A0A7U9DPC3-F1
#
_cell.length_a   1.000
_cell.length_b   1.000
_cell.length_c   1.000
_cell.angle_alpha   90.00
_cell.angle_beta   90.00
_cell.angle_gamma   90.00
#
_symmetry.space_group_name_H-M   'P 1'
#
loop_
_entity.id
_entity.type
_entity.pdbx_description
1 polymer ?
#
loop_
_entity_poly.entity_id
_entity_poly.type
_entity_poly.pdbx_seq_one_letter_code
_entity_poly.pdbx_strand_id
1 'polypeptide(L)' 'MAGRFWRPAHWLSGAIGAGLVFSGVTNTCGMAAALARLPHNRPTGDVASFEETLARLAA' A
#
# COMPACT_ATOMS: atom_id res chain seq x y z
N MET A 1 31.05 -15.23 -8.93
CA MET A 1 31.72 -13.93 -9.22
C MET A 1 30.78 -12.84 -9.80
N ALA A 2 29.52 -13.13 -10.15
CA ALA A 2 28.60 -12.14 -10.72
C ALA A 2 27.92 -11.19 -9.70
N GLY A 3 27.76 -11.60 -8.44
CA GLY A 3 27.02 -10.83 -7.42
C GLY A 3 27.78 -9.69 -6.73
N ARG A 4 29.07 -9.48 -7.03
CA ARG A 4 29.89 -8.43 -6.38
C ARG A 4 29.96 -7.12 -7.19
N PHE A 5 29.64 -7.19 -8.48
CA PHE A 5 29.84 -6.06 -9.41
C PHE A 5 28.63 -5.11 -9.48
N TRP A 6 27.44 -5.57 -9.09
CA TRP A 6 26.20 -4.78 -9.08
C TRP A 6 25.90 -4.18 -7.69
N ARG A 7 26.84 -3.40 -7.16
CA ARG A 7 26.62 -2.57 -5.94
C ARG A 7 25.32 -1.72 -5.99
N PRO A 8 24.85 -1.20 -7.15
CA PRO A 8 23.58 -0.48 -7.24
C PRO A 8 22.33 -1.34 -7.01
N ALA A 9 22.43 -2.67 -7.16
CA ALA A 9 21.27 -3.57 -6.98
C ALA A 9 20.71 -3.51 -5.57
N HIS A 10 21.59 -3.37 -4.56
CA HIS A 10 21.17 -3.27 -3.17
C HIS A 10 20.36 -2.00 -2.91
N TRP A 11 20.70 -0.89 -3.58
CA TRP A 11 19.93 0.34 -3.51
C TRP A 11 18.57 0.20 -4.19
N LEU A 12 18.48 -0.52 -5.31
CA LEU A 12 17.20 -0.82 -5.96
C LEU A 12 16.30 -1.66 -5.05
N SER A 13 16.82 -2.75 -4.48
CA SER A 13 16.06 -3.58 -3.55
C SER A 13 15.63 -2.80 -2.30
N GLY A 14 16.52 -1.96 -1.76
CA GLY A 14 16.21 -1.09 -0.62
C GLY A 14 15.11 -0.07 -0.95
N ALA A 15 15.18 0.57 -2.12
CA ALA A 15 14.18 1.52 -2.58
C ALA A 15 12.81 0.87 -2.78
N ILE A 16 12.76 -0.33 -3.38
CA ILE A 16 11.50 -1.07 -3.55
C ILE A 16 10.90 -1.46 -2.19
N GLY A 17 11.71 -2.04 -1.29
CA GLY A 17 11.24 -2.42 0.05
C GLY A 17 10.74 -1.23 0.86
N ALA A 18 11.48 -0.12 0.86
CA ALA A 18 11.05 1.12 1.52
C ALA A 18 9.76 1.67 0.92
N GLY A 19 9.61 1.63 -0.41
CA GLY A 19 8.38 2.05 -1.10
C GLY A 19 7.16 1.20 -0.73
N LEU A 20 7.33 -0.10 -0.56
CA LEU A 20 6.24 -1.00 -0.13
C LEU A 20 5.82 -0.74 1.32
N VAL A 21 6.78 -0.56 2.24
CA VAL A 21 6.49 -0.22 3.65
C VAL A 21 5.78 1.13 3.72
N PHE A 22 6.30 2.15 3.04
CA PHE A 22 5.66 3.46 2.98
C PHE A 22 4.21 3.36 2.47
N SER A 23 3.99 2.66 1.35
CA SER A 23 2.66 2.46 0.78
C SER A 23 1.69 1.74 1.73
N GLY A 24 2.19 0.78 2.52
CA GLY A 24 1.41 0.09 3.54
C GLY A 24 1.02 1.01 4.70
N VAL A 25 1.95 1.84 5.17
CA VAL A 25 1.70 2.76 6.29
C VAL A 25 0.79 3.92 5.87
N THR A 26 0.96 4.44 4.66
CA THR A 26 0.16 5.58 4.15
C THR A 26 -1.09 5.15 3.39
N ASN A 27 -1.42 3.85 3.37
CA ASN A 27 -2.52 3.27 2.58
C ASN A 27 -2.51 3.67 1.09
N THR A 28 -1.33 4.02 0.55
CA THR A 28 -1.19 4.50 -0.83
C THR A 28 -0.82 3.35 -1.78
N CYS A 29 -1.46 2.19 -1.63
CA CYS A 29 -1.22 1.10 -2.56
C CYS A 29 -1.85 1.46 -3.92
N GLY A 30 -1.04 1.42 -4.98
CA GLY A 30 -1.52 1.80 -6.33
C GLY A 30 -2.74 1.02 -6.78
N MET A 31 -2.91 -0.21 -6.26
CA MET A 31 -4.08 -1.03 -6.51
C MET A 31 -5.35 -0.49 -5.84
N ALA A 32 -5.28 0.00 -4.60
CA ALA A 32 -6.43 0.67 -3.96
C ALA A 32 -6.80 1.95 -4.71
N ALA A 33 -5.83 2.72 -5.18
CA ALA A 33 -6.09 3.91 -6.00
C ALA A 33 -6.76 3.54 -7.35
N ALA A 34 -6.31 2.46 -8.00
CA ALA A 34 -6.94 1.95 -9.23
C ALA A 34 -8.37 1.46 -8.97
N LEU A 35 -8.58 0.71 -7.88
CA LEU A 35 -9.90 0.24 -7.49
C LEU A 35 -10.83 1.40 -7.14
N ALA A 36 -10.39 2.40 -6.39
CA ALA A 36 -11.19 3.60 -6.05
C ALA A 36 -11.65 4.41 -7.27
N ARG A 37 -10.98 4.26 -8.43
CA ARG A 37 -11.38 4.89 -9.69
C ARG A 37 -12.52 4.16 -10.40
N LEU A 38 -12.79 2.90 -10.05
CA LEU A 38 -13.91 2.15 -10.62
C LEU A 38 -15.24 2.73 -10.11
N PRO A 39 -16.25 2.92 -10.99
CA PRO A 39 -17.53 3.54 -10.62
C PRO A 39 -18.24 2.87 -9.44
N HIS A 40 -18.12 1.54 -9.33
CA HIS A 40 -18.76 0.73 -8.30
C HIS A 40 -18.04 0.77 -6.95
N ASN A 41 -16.78 1.18 -6.91
CA ASN A 41 -15.94 1.18 -5.71
C ASN A 41 -15.71 2.59 -5.16
N ARG A 42 -16.52 3.56 -5.60
CA ARG A 42 -16.52 4.89 -5.00
C ARG A 42 -17.24 4.83 -3.65
N PRO A 43 -16.63 5.37 -2.58
CA PRO A 43 -17.31 5.43 -1.29
C PRO A 43 -18.56 6.29 -1.44
N THR A 44 -19.73 5.68 -1.21
CA THR A 44 -20.96 6.43 -0.97
C THR A 44 -20.80 7.11 0.39
N GLY A 45 -21.40 8.29 0.61
CA GLY A 45 -21.14 9.12 1.80
C GLY A 45 -21.48 8.51 3.16
N ASP A 46 -21.94 7.26 3.19
CA ASP A 46 -22.44 6.51 4.35
C ASP A 46 -21.54 5.29 4.68
N VAL A 47 -20.24 5.37 4.38
CA VAL A 47 -19.27 4.32 4.72
C VAL A 47 -18.73 4.54 6.13
N ALA A 48 -18.84 3.51 6.98
CA ALA A 48 -18.30 3.51 8.32
C ALA A 48 -16.80 3.82 8.29
N SER A 49 -16.33 4.61 9.26
CA SER A 49 -14.93 4.98 9.35
C SER A 49 -14.05 3.74 9.60
N PHE A 50 -12.76 3.83 9.24
CA PHE A 50 -11.81 2.74 9.47
C PHE A 50 -11.76 2.32 10.95
N GLU A 51 -11.79 3.28 11.86
CA GLU A 51 -11.85 3.06 13.31
C GLU A 51 -13.11 2.31 13.73
N GLU A 52 -14.26 2.67 13.17
CA GLU A 52 -15.51 1.99 13.44
C GLU A 52 -15.50 0.55 12.91
N THR A 53 -14.90 0.33 11.73
CA THR A 53 -14.70 -1.02 11.19
C THR A 53 -13.76 -1.86 12.05
N LEU A 54 -12.65 -1.28 12.52
CA LEU A 54 -11.71 -1.95 13.43
C LEU A 54 -12.37 -2.29 14.77
N ALA A 55 -13.14 -1.36 15.35
CA ALA A 55 -13.87 -1.58 16.60
C ALA A 55 -14.87 -2.74 16.48
N ARG A 56 -15.48 -2.93 15.30
CA ARG A 56 -16.38 -4.06 15.02
C ARG A 56 -15.66 -5.40 14.86
N LEU A 57 -14.44 -5.40 14.33
CA LEU A 57 -13.62 -6.60 14.15
C LEU A 57 -12.88 -7.02 15.42
N ALA A 58 -12.59 -6.08 16.31
CA ALA A 58 -11.89 -6.30 17.57
C ALA A 58 -12.83 -6.73 18.72
N ALA A 59 -14.14 -6.64 18.52
CA ALA A 59 -15.18 -7.10 19.45
C ALA A 59 -15.51 -8.58 19.19
#